data_AF-A0A3N5V2U7-F1
#
_entry.id   AF-A0A3N5V2U7-F1
#
_cell.length_a   1.000
_cell.length_b   1.000
_cell.length_c   1.000
_cell.angle_alpha   90.00
_cell.angle_beta   90.00
_cell.angle_gamma   90.00
#
_symmetry.space_group_name_H-M   'P 1'
#
loop_
_entity.id
_entity.type
_entity.pdbx_description
1 polymer ?
#
loop_
_entity_poly.entity_id
_entity_poly.type
_entity_poly.pdbx_seq_one_letter_code
_entity_poly.pdbx_strand_id
1 'polypeptide(L)'
;MLTPSNEGRKDILARIARRAMKERGFLTDFSSAALNELEKIHQVDWAAESSIKDLRQLLWASIDNDDSLDLDQLTVAETLSDNTVKILVAVADVDVLVKKNSAIDEHARQNTTSIYTAGKIFPMLPEKLSTDLTSLNDHEDRSAVVVEMVIGDAGDMNSSDVYRALVRNHAKLVYNSVDAWLEGRGPLPEAVAAVPGLAENLRIQDRVAQRLKALRYEHGALDLQTLEARPVFAGEEIRDLRVDERNRAKEIIEDFMIAANGVTARFLHGKKVPSLRRMVRSPKRWERIVEIAAHHNSQLPAKPDSKALASFLVAQKAADPLRFPDLSLSVIKLLGPGEYVVESPEEAVPGHFGLAVKDYTHSTAPNRRFPDLITQRILKTALTGSPISYSREELVELARHCTKKEDDANKVERLVAKSAAAMLLASRIGDQFDAICTGAADKGTWVRIFHPPIEGRLLSGYEGVDVGSRLKVQLIHTDIEKGFIDFKKVH
;
A
#
# COMPACT_ATOMS: atom_id res chain seq x y z
N MET A 1 -21.32 -17.98 -39.40
CA MET A 1 -20.31 -18.17 -38.33
C MET A 1 -19.65 -16.83 -38.10
N LEU A 2 -19.93 -16.20 -36.96
CA LEU A 2 -19.32 -14.94 -36.57
C LEU A 2 -17.83 -15.18 -36.32
N THR A 3 -16.98 -14.43 -37.01
CA THR A 3 -15.54 -14.33 -36.78
C THR A 3 -15.25 -14.06 -35.30
N PRO A 4 -14.25 -14.71 -34.67
CA PRO A 4 -13.85 -14.38 -33.31
C PRO A 4 -13.46 -12.90 -33.26
N SER A 5 -14.02 -12.16 -32.32
CA SER A 5 -13.67 -10.76 -32.09
C SER A 5 -12.17 -10.65 -31.83
N ASN A 6 -11.52 -9.75 -32.56
CA ASN A 6 -10.13 -9.35 -32.37
C ASN A 6 -10.01 -8.50 -31.09
N GLU A 7 -10.43 -9.05 -29.94
CA GLU A 7 -10.38 -8.41 -28.63
C GLU A 7 -8.92 -8.41 -28.15
N GLY A 8 -8.35 -7.23 -27.85
CA GLY A 8 -6.99 -7.12 -27.35
C GLY A 8 -6.82 -7.86 -26.03
N ARG A 9 -5.62 -8.35 -25.69
CA ARG A 9 -5.40 -9.04 -24.40
C ARG A 9 -5.73 -8.12 -23.22
N LYS A 10 -5.51 -6.81 -23.36
CA LYS A 10 -5.87 -5.81 -22.36
C LYS A 10 -7.38 -5.71 -22.16
N ASP A 11 -8.15 -5.75 -23.25
CA ASP A 11 -9.63 -5.75 -23.22
C ASP A 11 -10.19 -6.98 -22.50
N ILE A 12 -9.61 -8.16 -22.75
CA ILE A 12 -9.97 -9.40 -22.04
C ILE A 12 -9.75 -9.23 -20.53
N LEU A 13 -8.60 -8.70 -20.11
CA LEU A 13 -8.31 -8.45 -18.70
C LEU A 13 -9.26 -7.42 -18.09
N ALA A 14 -9.55 -6.33 -18.80
CA ALA A 14 -10.52 -5.32 -18.36
C ALA A 14 -11.93 -5.90 -18.21
N ARG A 15 -12.34 -6.81 -19.09
CA ARG A 15 -13.62 -7.54 -19.01
C ARG A 15 -13.66 -8.48 -17.81
N ILE A 16 -12.59 -9.24 -17.58
CA ILE A 16 -12.45 -10.10 -16.38
C ILE A 16 -12.51 -9.26 -15.11
N ALA A 17 -11.81 -8.12 -15.07
CA ALA A 17 -11.83 -7.20 -13.95
C ALA A 17 -13.25 -6.67 -13.68
N ARG A 18 -13.97 -6.17 -14.70
CA ARG A 18 -15.36 -5.71 -14.57
C ARG A 18 -16.29 -6.80 -14.04
N ARG A 19 -16.14 -8.05 -14.50
CA ARG A 19 -16.94 -9.18 -13.99
C ARG A 19 -16.64 -9.44 -12.51
N ALA A 20 -15.35 -9.55 -12.16
CA ALA A 20 -14.90 -9.84 -10.80
C ALA A 20 -15.31 -8.75 -9.78
N MET A 21 -15.29 -7.49 -10.23
CA MET A 21 -15.81 -6.32 -9.49
C MET A 21 -17.28 -6.50 -9.13
N LYS A 22 -18.14 -6.77 -10.13
CA LYS A 22 -19.58 -6.94 -9.95
C LYS A 22 -19.93 -8.12 -9.04
N GLU A 23 -19.26 -9.25 -9.21
CA GLU A 23 -19.44 -10.44 -8.36
C GLU A 23 -19.16 -10.17 -6.87
N ARG A 24 -18.32 -9.16 -6.56
CA ARG A 24 -17.98 -8.74 -5.19
C ARG A 24 -18.73 -7.47 -4.75
N GLY A 25 -19.73 -7.06 -5.53
CA GLY A 25 -20.58 -5.92 -5.25
C GLY A 25 -19.85 -4.58 -5.30
N PHE A 26 -18.78 -4.45 -6.09
CA PHE A 26 -18.20 -3.14 -6.41
C PHE A 26 -18.99 -2.47 -7.53
N LEU A 27 -18.98 -1.13 -7.52
CA LEU A 27 -19.48 -0.31 -8.61
C LEU A 27 -18.37 -0.16 -9.65
N THR A 28 -18.65 -0.50 -10.91
CA THR A 28 -17.67 -0.40 -11.99
C THR A 28 -17.64 0.97 -12.68
N ASP A 29 -18.69 1.76 -12.46
CA ASP A 29 -18.92 3.05 -13.10
C ASP A 29 -19.62 3.98 -12.08
N PHE A 30 -19.41 5.30 -12.19
CA PHE A 30 -20.02 6.29 -11.30
C PHE A 30 -21.51 6.48 -11.62
N SER A 31 -22.32 6.72 -10.58
CA SER A 31 -23.75 7.00 -10.76
C SER A 31 -23.96 8.38 -11.37
N SER A 32 -25.09 8.60 -12.04
CA SER A 32 -25.46 9.94 -12.54
C SER A 32 -25.52 10.98 -11.42
N ALA A 33 -25.91 10.59 -10.20
CA ALA A 33 -25.89 11.48 -9.04
C ALA A 33 -24.47 11.93 -8.67
N ALA A 34 -23.49 11.02 -8.67
CA ALA A 34 -22.09 11.34 -8.39
C ALA A 34 -21.47 12.20 -9.50
N LEU A 35 -21.80 11.94 -10.77
CA LEU A 35 -21.34 12.75 -11.89
C LEU A 35 -21.95 14.16 -11.87
N ASN A 36 -23.26 14.28 -11.60
CA ASN A 36 -23.92 15.57 -11.46
C ASN A 36 -23.42 16.37 -10.25
N GLU A 37 -23.00 15.68 -9.18
CA GLU A 37 -22.31 16.31 -8.04
C GLU A 37 -20.95 16.86 -8.48
N LEU A 38 -20.14 16.04 -9.17
CA LEU A 38 -18.82 16.42 -9.66
C LEU A 38 -18.86 17.66 -10.58
N GLU A 39 -19.86 17.78 -11.45
CA GLU A 39 -20.03 18.94 -12.33
C GLU A 39 -20.24 20.25 -11.57
N LYS A 40 -20.77 20.18 -10.34
CA LYS A 40 -21.01 21.35 -9.47
C LYS A 40 -19.82 21.67 -8.57
N ILE A 41 -18.81 20.80 -8.52
CA ILE A 41 -17.58 21.06 -7.77
C ILE A 41 -16.72 22.01 -8.61
N HIS A 42 -16.53 23.21 -8.08
CA HIS A 42 -15.62 24.21 -8.62
C HIS A 42 -14.32 24.22 -7.82
N GLN A 43 -13.27 24.76 -8.43
CA GLN A 43 -11.99 24.96 -7.75
C GLN A 43 -12.22 25.88 -6.54
N VAL A 44 -11.76 25.45 -5.37
CA VAL A 44 -11.89 26.22 -4.13
C VAL A 44 -10.74 27.20 -4.04
N ASP A 45 -11.04 28.45 -3.71
CA ASP A 45 -10.00 29.40 -3.27
C ASP A 45 -9.58 29.04 -1.85
N TRP A 46 -8.58 28.16 -1.77
CA TRP A 46 -8.06 27.66 -0.50
C TRP A 46 -7.48 28.77 0.40
N ALA A 47 -7.09 29.91 -0.18
CA ALA A 47 -6.52 31.03 0.55
C ALA A 47 -7.57 31.91 1.25
N ALA A 48 -8.85 31.74 0.92
CA ALA A 48 -9.94 32.48 1.57
C ALA A 48 -10.21 32.01 3.01
N GLU A 49 -9.72 30.84 3.42
CA GLU A 49 -9.86 30.32 4.78
C GLU A 49 -8.78 30.91 5.72
N SER A 50 -9.13 31.98 6.45
CA SER A 50 -8.23 32.73 7.35
C SER A 50 -7.47 31.94 8.43
N SER A 51 -7.79 30.66 8.66
CA SER A 51 -7.19 29.79 9.68
C SER A 51 -6.15 28.80 9.15
N ILE A 52 -5.87 28.81 7.83
CA ILE A 52 -4.92 27.88 7.19
C ILE A 52 -3.51 28.50 7.15
N LYS A 53 -2.48 27.75 7.57
CA LYS A 53 -1.08 28.19 7.47
C LYS A 53 -0.62 28.23 6.01
N ASP A 54 0.17 29.21 5.62
CA ASP A 54 0.80 29.23 4.28
C ASP A 54 2.19 28.62 4.34
N LEU A 55 2.36 27.43 3.75
CA LEU A 55 3.62 26.70 3.67
C LEU A 55 4.09 26.52 2.21
N ARG A 56 3.54 27.28 1.26
CA ARG A 56 3.86 27.15 -0.17
C ARG A 56 5.32 27.43 -0.50
N GLN A 57 6.02 28.18 0.35
CA GLN A 57 7.43 28.54 0.18
C GLN A 57 8.40 27.40 0.52
N LEU A 58 7.95 26.34 1.20
CA LEU A 58 8.81 25.19 1.49
C LEU A 58 9.00 24.34 0.23
N LEU A 59 10.13 23.62 0.18
CA LEU A 59 10.57 22.78 -0.95
C LEU A 59 9.79 21.46 -1.06
N TRP A 60 8.47 21.51 -0.95
CA TRP A 60 7.61 20.33 -1.09
C TRP A 60 7.82 19.63 -2.43
N ALA A 61 7.96 18.32 -2.39
CA ALA A 61 8.00 17.47 -3.57
C ALA A 61 7.19 16.19 -3.35
N SER A 62 6.64 15.65 -4.44
CA SER A 62 6.05 14.32 -4.47
C SER A 62 7.07 13.30 -5.02
N ILE A 63 6.98 12.04 -4.61
CA ILE A 63 7.76 10.95 -5.20
C ILE A 63 6.79 9.78 -5.43
N ASP A 64 6.55 9.44 -6.69
CA ASP A 64 5.50 8.52 -7.10
C ASP A 64 5.94 7.60 -8.25
N ASN A 65 5.05 6.75 -8.75
CA ASN A 65 5.30 6.07 -10.02
C ASN A 65 5.22 7.08 -11.19
N ASP A 66 5.80 6.71 -12.32
CA ASP A 66 5.81 7.53 -13.52
C ASP A 66 4.39 7.87 -14.01
N ASP A 67 3.48 6.90 -13.95
CA ASP A 67 2.09 6.99 -14.37
C ASP A 67 1.10 7.51 -13.31
N SER A 68 1.57 7.77 -12.08
CA SER A 68 0.71 8.28 -11.01
C SER A 68 0.22 9.70 -11.28
N LEU A 69 -1.09 9.90 -11.12
CA LEU A 69 -1.77 11.19 -11.27
C LEU A 69 -2.55 11.60 -10.00
N ASP A 70 -2.88 10.64 -9.13
CA ASP A 70 -3.57 10.79 -7.85
C ASP A 70 -2.57 10.99 -6.70
N LEU A 71 -1.82 12.09 -6.76
CA LEU A 71 -0.74 12.43 -5.82
C LEU A 71 -1.34 12.83 -4.46
N ASP A 72 -1.33 11.88 -3.52
CA ASP A 72 -1.87 12.07 -2.17
C ASP A 72 -0.95 12.87 -1.25
N GLN A 73 0.37 12.89 -1.53
CA GLN A 73 1.39 13.22 -0.53
C GLN A 73 2.48 14.14 -1.08
N LEU A 74 2.90 15.12 -0.27
CA LEU A 74 4.16 15.85 -0.44
C LEU A 74 5.01 15.72 0.82
N THR A 75 6.32 15.82 0.65
CA THR A 75 7.28 15.75 1.76
C THR A 75 8.33 16.84 1.66
N VAL A 76 8.77 17.36 2.81
CA VAL A 76 9.87 18.32 2.91
C VAL A 76 10.58 18.18 4.26
N ALA A 77 11.87 18.47 4.29
CA ALA A 77 12.67 18.57 5.51
C ALA A 77 13.09 20.00 5.84
N GLU A 78 13.14 20.36 7.11
CA GLU A 78 13.78 21.57 7.62
C GLU A 78 14.78 21.20 8.72
N THR A 79 16.02 21.69 8.63
CA THR A 79 17.03 21.48 9.67
C THR A 79 16.80 22.51 10.78
N LEU A 80 16.74 22.07 12.05
CA LEU A 80 16.50 22.96 13.18
C LEU A 80 17.79 23.34 13.92
N SER A 81 18.41 22.37 14.57
CA SER A 81 19.65 22.48 15.35
C SER A 81 20.41 21.15 15.28
N ASP A 82 21.63 21.08 15.81
CA ASP A 82 22.54 19.92 15.66
C ASP A 82 21.83 18.56 15.74
N ASN A 83 21.85 17.86 14.61
CA ASN A 83 21.27 16.55 14.32
C ASN A 83 19.74 16.38 14.42
N THR A 84 18.97 17.44 14.69
CA THR A 84 17.50 17.41 14.73
C THR A 84 16.90 17.94 13.42
N VAL A 85 15.98 17.17 12.84
CA VAL A 85 15.32 17.51 11.58
C VAL A 85 13.82 17.51 11.76
N LYS A 86 13.15 18.56 11.27
CA LYS A 86 11.70 18.58 11.10
C LYS A 86 11.35 17.98 9.75
N ILE A 87 10.57 16.92 9.75
CA ILE A 87 9.94 16.35 8.55
C ILE A 87 8.47 16.78 8.54
N LEU A 88 8.02 17.28 7.41
CA LEU A 88 6.64 17.64 7.18
C LEU A 88 6.09 16.74 6.08
N VAL A 89 4.91 16.15 6.33
CA VAL A 89 4.14 15.37 5.35
C VAL A 89 2.83 16.10 5.11
N ALA A 90 2.60 16.55 3.88
CA ALA A 90 1.33 17.13 3.46
C ALA A 90 0.47 16.07 2.78
N VAL A 91 -0.76 15.89 3.26
CA VAL A 91 -1.74 14.95 2.69
C VAL A 91 -2.90 15.73 2.07
N ALA A 92 -3.29 15.37 0.84
CA ALA A 92 -4.40 15.99 0.10
C ALA A 92 -5.68 16.16 0.96
N ASP A 93 -6.26 17.37 0.99
CA ASP A 93 -7.46 17.72 1.80
C ASP A 93 -8.78 17.35 1.10
N VAL A 94 -9.00 16.05 0.88
CA VAL A 94 -10.08 15.48 0.05
C VAL A 94 -11.49 15.75 0.61
N ASP A 95 -11.70 15.69 1.93
CA ASP A 95 -13.04 15.87 2.53
C ASP A 95 -13.62 17.29 2.34
N VAL A 96 -12.78 18.26 1.95
CA VAL A 96 -13.30 19.59 1.58
C VAL A 96 -14.21 19.49 0.37
N LEU A 97 -13.92 18.61 -0.58
CA LEU A 97 -14.71 18.42 -1.80
C LEU A 97 -15.65 17.22 -1.72
N VAL A 98 -15.29 16.18 -0.96
CA VAL A 98 -16.12 14.98 -0.79
C VAL A 98 -16.81 15.02 0.58
N LYS A 99 -18.03 15.57 0.61
CA LYS A 99 -18.82 15.69 1.85
C LYS A 99 -19.42 14.36 2.27
N LYS A 100 -19.43 14.09 3.58
CA LYS A 100 -20.09 12.90 4.15
C LYS A 100 -21.56 12.84 3.69
N ASN A 101 -22.02 11.66 3.30
CA ASN A 101 -23.35 11.35 2.76
C ASN A 101 -23.69 12.00 1.40
N SER A 102 -22.70 12.53 0.69
CA SER A 102 -22.87 12.94 -0.71
C SER A 102 -22.94 11.74 -1.67
N ALA A 103 -23.26 11.96 -2.95
CA ALA A 103 -23.33 10.87 -3.92
C ALA A 103 -21.93 10.32 -4.28
N ILE A 104 -20.92 11.19 -4.30
CA ILE A 104 -19.51 10.78 -4.44
C ILE A 104 -19.06 10.01 -3.20
N ASP A 105 -19.41 10.47 -1.99
CA ASP A 105 -19.10 9.78 -0.73
C ASP A 105 -19.72 8.38 -0.65
N GLU A 106 -20.97 8.22 -1.11
CA GLU A 106 -21.62 6.92 -1.13
C GLU A 106 -20.92 5.95 -2.10
N HIS A 107 -20.44 6.43 -3.26
CA HIS A 107 -19.61 5.62 -4.15
C HIS A 107 -18.28 5.24 -3.47
N ALA A 108 -17.62 6.20 -2.83
CA ALA A 108 -16.36 5.98 -2.13
C ALA A 108 -16.53 4.99 -0.96
N ARG A 109 -17.63 5.06 -0.22
CA ARG A 109 -18.01 4.10 0.82
C ARG A 109 -18.21 2.71 0.22
N GLN A 110 -19.00 2.59 -0.84
CA GLN A 110 -19.32 1.31 -1.47
C GLN A 110 -18.07 0.60 -2.01
N ASN A 111 -17.18 1.34 -2.67
CA ASN A 111 -15.96 0.78 -3.26
C ASN A 111 -14.79 0.70 -2.26
N THR A 112 -14.76 1.56 -1.24
CA THR A 112 -13.76 1.63 -0.16
C THR A 112 -12.32 1.97 -0.61
N THR A 113 -11.87 1.47 -1.75
CA THR A 113 -10.51 1.65 -2.26
C THR A 113 -10.52 1.73 -3.78
N SER A 114 -9.55 2.43 -4.35
CA SER A 114 -9.24 2.29 -5.76
C SER A 114 -8.70 0.88 -6.01
N ILE A 115 -9.03 0.28 -7.15
CA ILE A 115 -8.66 -1.09 -7.51
C ILE A 115 -7.84 -1.04 -8.79
N TYR A 116 -6.58 -1.45 -8.69
CA TYR A 116 -5.58 -1.34 -9.76
C TYR A 116 -5.39 -2.71 -10.40
N THR A 117 -6.07 -2.94 -11.53
CA THR A 117 -5.95 -4.20 -12.27
C THR A 117 -5.16 -4.01 -13.56
N ALA A 118 -4.52 -5.08 -14.04
CA ALA A 118 -3.93 -5.09 -15.37
C ALA A 118 -5.05 -4.85 -16.40
N GLY A 119 -4.93 -3.79 -17.19
CA GLY A 119 -5.86 -3.42 -18.25
C GLY A 119 -6.87 -2.34 -17.90
N LYS A 120 -7.35 -2.25 -16.64
CA LYS A 120 -8.23 -1.16 -16.20
C LYS A 120 -8.09 -0.83 -14.70
N ILE A 121 -8.06 0.46 -14.39
CA ILE A 121 -8.17 0.97 -13.02
C ILE A 121 -9.63 1.31 -12.73
N PHE A 122 -10.08 1.01 -11.51
CA PHE A 122 -11.39 1.43 -11.00
C PHE A 122 -11.16 2.36 -9.81
N PRO A 123 -11.18 3.68 -10.02
CA PRO A 123 -10.86 4.63 -8.96
C PRO A 123 -12.01 4.72 -7.94
N MET A 124 -11.66 4.97 -6.67
CA MET A 124 -12.63 5.19 -5.60
C MET A 124 -13.42 6.49 -5.79
N LEU A 125 -12.75 7.52 -6.31
CA LEU A 125 -13.28 8.85 -6.56
C LEU A 125 -13.25 9.13 -8.07
N PRO A 126 -14.13 9.99 -8.60
CA PRO A 126 -14.08 10.38 -10.00
C PRO A 126 -12.71 10.96 -10.38
N GLU A 127 -12.20 10.63 -11.57
CA GLU A 127 -10.84 10.99 -11.98
C GLU A 127 -10.55 12.49 -11.89
N LYS A 128 -11.47 13.34 -12.35
CA LYS A 128 -11.33 14.80 -12.22
C LYS A 128 -11.16 15.24 -10.77
N LEU A 129 -11.74 14.52 -9.80
CA LEU A 129 -11.54 14.84 -8.40
C LEU A 129 -10.16 14.36 -7.95
N SER A 130 -9.87 13.06 -8.07
CA SER A 130 -8.65 12.45 -7.51
C SER A 130 -7.35 12.82 -8.22
N THR A 131 -7.39 13.21 -9.49
CA THR A 131 -6.18 13.49 -10.31
C THR A 131 -5.98 14.97 -10.62
N ASP A 132 -6.95 15.82 -10.26
CA ASP A 132 -6.90 17.26 -10.52
C ASP A 132 -7.28 18.03 -9.24
N LEU A 133 -8.56 18.06 -8.88
CA LEU A 133 -9.06 18.98 -7.86
C LEU A 133 -8.47 18.75 -6.46
N THR A 134 -8.20 17.51 -6.08
CA THR A 134 -7.62 17.15 -4.77
C THR A 134 -6.18 16.66 -4.86
N SER A 135 -5.69 16.33 -6.05
CA SER A 135 -4.31 15.87 -6.25
C SER A 135 -3.32 16.99 -5.96
N LEU A 136 -2.20 16.66 -5.31
CA LEU A 136 -1.10 17.59 -5.01
C LEU A 136 -0.21 17.79 -6.26
N ASN A 137 -0.84 18.24 -7.34
CA ASN A 137 -0.26 18.35 -8.68
C ASN A 137 0.93 19.30 -8.75
N ASP A 138 1.81 18.99 -9.70
CA ASP A 138 3.05 19.72 -9.94
C ASP A 138 2.80 21.20 -10.21
N HIS A 139 3.52 22.07 -9.50
CA HIS A 139 3.41 23.53 -9.60
C HIS A 139 2.00 24.08 -9.30
N GLU A 140 1.21 23.39 -8.50
CA GLU A 140 -0.11 23.84 -8.09
C GLU A 140 -0.23 24.07 -6.59
N ASP A 141 -0.99 25.10 -6.22
CA ASP A 141 -1.33 25.39 -4.84
C ASP A 141 -2.52 24.53 -4.41
N ARG A 142 -2.42 23.88 -3.26
CA ARG A 142 -3.44 22.98 -2.72
C ARG A 142 -3.57 23.11 -1.21
N SER A 143 -4.79 22.88 -0.71
CA SER A 143 -4.99 22.63 0.72
C SER A 143 -4.55 21.22 1.08
N ALA A 144 -3.87 21.10 2.21
CA ALA A 144 -3.42 19.84 2.77
C ALA A 144 -3.62 19.79 4.28
N VAL A 145 -3.76 18.57 4.79
CA VAL A 145 -3.52 18.26 6.19
C VAL A 145 -2.04 17.95 6.33
N VAL A 146 -1.33 18.74 7.12
CA VAL A 146 0.10 18.59 7.38
C VAL A 146 0.31 17.86 8.71
N VAL A 147 1.16 16.84 8.66
CA VAL A 147 1.70 16.15 9.82
C VAL A 147 3.15 16.59 9.98
N GLU A 148 3.44 17.27 11.09
CA GLU A 148 4.76 17.74 11.47
C GLU A 148 5.43 16.75 12.43
N MET A 149 6.69 16.42 12.18
CA MET A 149 7.46 15.45 12.94
C MET A 149 8.87 15.98 13.19
N VAL A 150 9.24 16.20 14.45
CA VAL A 150 10.61 16.58 14.81
C VAL A 150 11.37 15.32 15.21
N ILE A 151 12.35 14.93 14.39
CA ILE A 151 13.09 13.68 14.52
C ILE A 151 14.50 13.95 15.03
N GLY A 152 14.87 13.25 16.10
CA GLY A 152 16.20 13.26 16.70
C GLY A 152 17.24 12.45 15.91
N ASP A 153 18.47 12.44 16.42
CA ASP A 153 19.59 11.77 15.75
C ASP A 153 19.44 10.25 15.69
N ALA A 154 18.80 9.66 16.70
CA ALA A 154 18.53 8.22 16.79
C ALA A 154 17.24 7.79 16.05
N GLY A 155 16.55 8.72 15.38
CA GLY A 155 15.26 8.45 14.73
C GLY A 155 14.07 8.54 15.69
N ASP A 156 14.28 8.93 16.93
CA ASP A 156 13.24 9.15 17.93
C ASP A 156 12.42 10.41 17.63
N MET A 157 11.12 10.34 17.92
CA MET A 157 10.17 11.43 17.70
C MET A 157 10.17 12.37 18.91
N ASN A 158 10.81 13.54 18.78
CA ASN A 158 10.91 14.55 19.85
C ASN A 158 9.59 15.29 20.08
N SER A 159 8.92 15.65 18.99
CA SER A 159 7.61 16.30 19.02
C SER A 159 6.88 16.09 17.69
N SER A 160 5.57 16.31 17.70
CA SER A 160 4.75 16.23 16.51
C SER A 160 3.54 17.15 16.61
N ASP A 161 3.05 17.63 15.48
CA ASP A 161 1.84 18.44 15.40
C ASP A 161 1.03 18.08 14.14
N VAL A 162 -0.25 18.44 14.12
CA VAL A 162 -1.14 18.22 12.98
C VAL A 162 -1.99 19.46 12.75
N TYR A 163 -2.01 19.97 11.52
CA TYR A 163 -2.76 21.19 11.18
C TYR A 163 -3.08 21.27 9.68
N ARG A 164 -3.94 22.20 9.27
CA ARG A 164 -4.19 22.48 7.84
C ARG A 164 -3.22 23.54 7.33
N ALA A 165 -2.77 23.37 6.08
CA ALA A 165 -1.90 24.33 5.41
C ALA A 165 -2.17 24.41 3.90
N LEU A 166 -1.78 25.53 3.29
CA LEU A 166 -1.56 25.63 1.86
C LEU A 166 -0.15 25.18 1.53
N VAL A 167 -0.04 24.31 0.54
CA VAL A 167 1.22 23.79 0.04
C VAL A 167 1.28 23.96 -1.47
N ARG A 168 2.49 23.99 -2.02
CA ARG A 168 2.74 24.03 -3.46
C ARG A 168 3.72 22.94 -3.80
N ASN A 169 3.35 22.01 -4.68
CA ASN A 169 4.29 21.00 -5.15
C ASN A 169 5.32 21.67 -6.07
N HIS A 170 6.59 21.67 -5.69
CA HIS A 170 7.66 22.25 -6.51
C HIS A 170 8.25 21.25 -7.49
N ALA A 171 8.04 19.95 -7.29
CA ALA A 171 8.47 18.92 -8.23
C ALA A 171 7.71 17.60 -8.05
N LYS A 172 7.11 17.09 -9.13
CA LYS A 172 6.72 15.68 -9.25
C LYS A 172 7.93 14.82 -9.59
N LEU A 173 8.33 13.94 -8.67
CA LEU A 173 9.48 13.05 -8.84
C LEU A 173 9.04 11.61 -9.07
N VAL A 174 9.92 10.82 -9.69
CA VAL A 174 9.68 9.41 -10.02
C VAL A 174 10.59 8.51 -9.19
N TYR A 175 10.04 7.49 -8.54
CA TYR A 175 10.77 6.57 -7.65
C TYR A 175 12.06 6.04 -8.26
N ASN A 176 12.02 5.52 -9.50
CA ASN A 176 13.17 4.87 -10.12
C ASN A 176 14.30 5.86 -10.43
N SER A 177 13.96 7.09 -10.83
CA SER A 177 14.95 8.13 -11.13
C SER A 177 15.61 8.66 -9.85
N VAL A 178 14.83 8.87 -8.79
CA VAL A 178 15.35 9.32 -7.49
C VAL A 178 16.20 8.22 -6.83
N ASP A 179 15.76 6.96 -6.89
CA ASP A 179 16.53 5.81 -6.42
C ASP A 179 17.89 5.70 -7.10
N ALA A 180 17.91 5.70 -8.44
CA ALA A 180 19.15 5.59 -9.20
C ALA A 180 20.13 6.73 -8.84
N TRP A 181 19.63 7.94 -8.62
CA TRP A 181 20.44 9.09 -8.21
C TRP A 181 20.96 8.97 -6.77
N LEU A 182 20.10 8.62 -5.80
CA LEU A 182 20.50 8.46 -4.40
C LEU A 182 21.56 7.36 -4.23
N GLU A 183 21.45 6.28 -5.00
CA GLU A 183 22.39 5.15 -5.02
C GLU A 183 23.64 5.41 -5.88
N GLY A 184 23.76 6.58 -6.52
CA GLY A 184 24.90 6.92 -7.38
C GLY A 184 24.99 6.12 -8.69
N ARG A 185 23.90 5.44 -9.08
CA ARG A 185 23.78 4.64 -10.31
C ARG A 185 23.22 5.44 -11.50
N GLY A 186 22.72 6.66 -11.26
CA GLY A 186 22.11 7.52 -12.26
C GLY A 186 22.37 9.01 -11.99
N PRO A 187 22.07 9.87 -12.98
CA PRO A 187 22.26 11.32 -12.84
C PRO A 187 21.21 11.93 -11.91
N LEU A 188 21.46 13.15 -11.44
CA LEU A 188 20.46 13.98 -10.76
C LEU A 188 19.23 14.15 -11.68
N PRO A 189 18.00 13.84 -11.23
CA PRO A 189 16.82 14.04 -12.05
C PRO A 189 16.61 15.52 -12.40
N GLU A 190 16.16 15.81 -13.62
CA GLU A 190 15.97 17.18 -14.11
C GLU A 190 15.02 17.99 -13.23
N ALA A 191 13.88 17.39 -12.81
CA ALA A 191 12.93 18.02 -11.90
C ALA A 191 13.54 18.37 -10.53
N VAL A 192 14.53 17.59 -10.06
CA VAL A 192 15.26 17.92 -8.82
C VAL A 192 16.24 19.08 -9.07
N ALA A 193 16.94 19.06 -10.21
CA ALA A 193 17.88 20.10 -10.57
C ALA A 193 17.21 21.46 -10.81
N ALA A 194 15.96 21.46 -11.27
CA ALA A 194 15.16 22.66 -11.54
C ALA A 194 14.79 23.44 -10.26
N VAL A 195 14.81 22.80 -9.09
CA VAL A 195 14.42 23.40 -7.80
C VAL A 195 15.65 23.59 -6.90
N PRO A 196 16.14 24.83 -6.69
CA PRO A 196 17.31 25.09 -5.85
C PRO A 196 17.13 24.53 -4.42
N GLY A 197 18.14 23.79 -3.96
CA GLY A 197 18.14 23.17 -2.62
C GLY A 197 17.37 21.85 -2.49
N LEU A 198 16.55 21.46 -3.46
CA LEU A 198 15.76 20.22 -3.37
C LEU A 198 16.64 18.97 -3.31
N ALA A 199 17.77 18.96 -4.03
CA ALA A 199 18.73 17.86 -3.97
C ALA A 199 19.32 17.64 -2.57
N GLU A 200 19.59 18.72 -1.81
CA GLU A 200 20.05 18.60 -0.43
C GLU A 200 18.91 18.19 0.49
N ASN A 201 17.72 18.74 0.28
CA ASN A 201 16.51 18.40 1.03
C ASN A 201 16.20 16.90 0.95
N LEU A 202 16.22 16.32 -0.25
CA LEU A 202 15.97 14.88 -0.46
C LEU A 202 17.02 13.98 0.21
N ARG A 203 18.28 14.41 0.28
CA ARG A 203 19.32 13.66 1.02
C ARG A 203 19.11 13.72 2.54
N ILE A 204 18.62 14.85 3.05
CA ILE A 204 18.23 14.96 4.46
C ILE A 204 17.04 14.03 4.73
N GLN A 205 16.03 14.05 3.85
CA GLN A 205 14.88 13.16 3.93
C GLN A 205 15.30 11.69 3.92
N ASP A 206 16.20 11.29 3.01
CA ASP A 206 16.77 9.94 2.97
C ASP A 206 17.40 9.56 4.31
N ARG A 207 18.31 10.39 4.84
CA ARG A 207 18.97 10.12 6.12
C ARG A 207 17.97 9.93 7.26
N VAL A 208 16.92 10.76 7.33
CA VAL A 208 15.92 10.69 8.40
C VAL A 208 15.03 9.45 8.24
N ALA A 209 14.54 9.15 7.03
CA ALA A 209 13.74 7.96 6.76
C ALA A 209 14.48 6.68 7.19
N GLN A 210 15.80 6.64 6.99
CA GLN A 210 16.61 5.47 7.34
C GLN A 210 16.84 5.33 8.84
N ARG A 211 16.92 6.44 9.58
CA ARG A 211 16.92 6.42 11.04
C ARG A 211 15.59 5.91 11.59
N LEU A 212 14.47 6.38 11.04
CA LEU A 212 13.14 5.88 11.38
C LEU A 212 13.05 4.37 11.11
N LYS A 213 13.48 3.92 9.93
CA LYS A 213 13.52 2.52 9.55
C LYS A 213 14.35 1.67 10.52
N ALA A 214 15.57 2.11 10.83
CA ALA A 214 16.46 1.42 11.74
C ALA A 214 15.83 1.26 13.14
N LEU A 215 15.28 2.34 13.69
CA LEU A 215 14.61 2.33 14.99
C LEU A 215 13.39 1.39 15.00
N ARG A 216 12.60 1.34 13.91
CA ARG A 216 11.48 0.38 13.78
C ARG A 216 11.97 -1.07 13.80
N TYR A 217 13.08 -1.38 13.12
CA TYR A 217 13.66 -2.73 13.12
C TYR A 217 14.25 -3.10 14.48
N GLU A 218 14.87 -2.17 15.21
CA GLU A 218 15.32 -2.40 16.59
C GLU A 218 14.14 -2.76 17.53
N HIS A 219 12.97 -2.18 17.27
CA HIS A 219 11.72 -2.49 17.97
C HIS A 219 10.99 -3.74 17.44
N GLY A 220 11.53 -4.43 16.43
CA GLY A 220 11.03 -5.71 15.95
C GLY A 220 10.05 -5.62 14.79
N ALA A 221 10.07 -4.54 13.99
CA ALA A 221 9.37 -4.51 12.72
C ALA A 221 9.95 -5.58 11.78
N LEU A 222 9.08 -6.24 11.00
CA LEU A 222 9.48 -7.35 10.15
C LEU A 222 9.92 -6.83 8.78
N ASP A 223 11.14 -7.15 8.35
CA ASP A 223 11.61 -6.92 6.98
C ASP A 223 11.10 -8.04 6.07
N LEU A 224 9.85 -7.89 5.62
CA LEU A 224 9.18 -8.85 4.76
C LEU A 224 9.32 -8.43 3.30
N GLN A 225 9.80 -9.35 2.47
CA GLN A 225 9.90 -9.21 1.02
C GLN A 225 8.95 -10.17 0.31
N THR A 226 8.35 -9.72 -0.79
CA THR A 226 7.60 -10.56 -1.72
C THR A 226 8.19 -10.41 -3.11
N LEU A 227 8.14 -11.48 -3.90
CA LEU A 227 8.43 -11.44 -5.34
C LEU A 227 7.12 -11.21 -6.09
N GLU A 228 6.45 -10.09 -5.81
CA GLU A 228 5.28 -9.71 -6.58
C GLU A 228 5.74 -9.18 -7.94
N ALA A 229 5.30 -9.85 -9.00
CA ALA A 229 5.63 -9.46 -10.36
C ALA A 229 4.43 -8.82 -11.05
N ARG A 230 4.66 -7.68 -11.68
CA ARG A 230 3.65 -6.93 -12.42
C ARG A 230 3.75 -7.24 -13.91
N PRO A 231 2.62 -7.42 -14.62
CA PRO A 231 2.64 -7.57 -16.07
C PRO A 231 3.20 -6.34 -16.76
N VAL A 232 4.19 -6.56 -17.63
CA VAL A 232 4.76 -5.55 -18.52
C VAL A 232 4.11 -5.72 -19.88
N PHE A 233 3.44 -4.67 -20.34
CA PHE A 233 2.80 -4.63 -21.65
C PHE A 233 3.70 -3.93 -22.67
N ALA A 234 3.78 -4.46 -23.89
CA ALA A 234 4.24 -3.75 -25.07
C ALA A 234 3.07 -3.63 -26.05
N GLY A 235 2.46 -2.44 -26.11
CA GLY A 235 1.14 -2.28 -26.73
C GLY A 235 0.10 -3.12 -26.00
N GLU A 236 -0.59 -3.98 -26.75
CA GLU A 236 -1.64 -4.87 -26.23
C GLU A 236 -1.12 -6.22 -25.72
N GLU A 237 0.18 -6.52 -25.89
CA GLU A 237 0.74 -7.82 -25.52
C GLU A 237 1.50 -7.76 -24.20
N ILE A 238 1.21 -8.71 -23.30
CA ILE A 238 2.06 -8.98 -22.14
C ILE A 238 3.36 -9.60 -22.64
N ARG A 239 4.48 -8.93 -22.37
CA ARG A 239 5.83 -9.37 -22.78
C ARG A 239 6.59 -10.01 -21.64
N ASP A 240 6.39 -9.53 -20.42
CA ASP A 240 7.17 -9.97 -19.27
C ASP A 240 6.40 -9.78 -17.96
N LEU A 241 6.92 -10.36 -16.87
CA LEU A 241 6.52 -10.07 -15.50
C LEU A 241 7.72 -9.48 -14.76
N ARG A 242 7.68 -8.19 -14.42
CA ARG A 242 8.77 -7.53 -13.70
C ARG A 242 8.51 -7.59 -12.20
N VAL A 243 9.47 -8.13 -11.45
CA VAL A 243 9.48 -8.11 -9.99
C VAL A 243 9.78 -6.70 -9.51
N ASP A 244 9.08 -6.24 -8.49
CA ASP A 244 9.41 -4.97 -7.86
C ASP A 244 10.73 -5.08 -7.09
N GLU A 245 11.69 -4.20 -7.40
CA GLU A 245 12.99 -4.19 -6.75
C GLU A 245 12.98 -3.30 -5.52
N ARG A 246 13.94 -3.53 -4.62
CA ARG A 246 14.18 -2.61 -3.52
C ARG A 246 14.51 -1.25 -4.10
N ASN A 247 13.81 -0.22 -3.63
CA ASN A 247 13.94 1.13 -4.13
C ASN A 247 14.06 2.09 -2.94
N ARG A 248 15.17 2.81 -2.88
CA ARG A 248 15.53 3.73 -1.80
C ARG A 248 14.54 4.89 -1.67
N ALA A 249 14.07 5.42 -2.79
CA ALA A 249 13.07 6.50 -2.80
C ALA A 249 11.71 6.02 -2.27
N LYS A 250 11.32 4.76 -2.54
CA LYS A 250 10.12 4.14 -1.92
C LYS A 250 10.27 4.02 -0.41
N GLU A 251 11.46 3.67 0.09
CA GLU A 251 11.73 3.59 1.54
C GLU A 251 11.53 4.95 2.22
N ILE A 252 11.93 6.06 1.57
CA ILE A 252 11.70 7.42 2.10
C ILE A 252 10.21 7.65 2.37
N ILE A 253 9.39 7.45 1.33
CA ILE A 253 7.95 7.69 1.42
C ILE A 253 7.31 6.70 2.40
N GLU A 254 7.66 5.41 2.34
CA GLU A 254 7.10 4.39 3.24
C GLU A 254 7.33 4.73 4.72
N ASP A 255 8.57 5.03 5.11
CA ASP A 255 8.91 5.32 6.51
C ASP A 255 8.30 6.63 7.01
N PHE A 256 8.22 7.66 6.16
CA PHE A 256 7.51 8.89 6.51
C PHE A 256 6.00 8.69 6.63
N MET A 257 5.38 7.91 5.75
CA MET A 257 3.95 7.63 5.87
C MET A 257 3.64 6.78 7.11
N ILE A 258 4.50 5.82 7.45
CA ILE A 258 4.34 5.03 8.69
C ILE A 258 4.43 5.96 9.92
N ALA A 259 5.40 6.87 9.95
CA ALA A 259 5.56 7.82 11.04
C ALA A 259 4.37 8.79 11.12
N ALA A 260 3.92 9.34 10.00
CA ALA A 260 2.80 10.27 9.91
C ALA A 260 1.47 9.62 10.34
N ASN A 261 1.21 8.41 9.83
CA ASN A 261 0.09 7.56 10.27
C ASN A 261 0.10 7.36 11.79
N GLY A 262 1.28 7.12 12.38
CA GLY A 262 1.43 6.97 13.82
C GLY A 262 1.18 8.26 14.62
N VAL A 263 1.60 9.41 14.09
CA VAL A 263 1.29 10.73 14.68
C VAL A 263 -0.20 11.00 14.64
N THR A 264 -0.87 10.78 13.50
CA THR A 264 -2.33 10.97 13.37
C THR A 264 -3.08 10.12 14.40
N ALA A 265 -2.69 8.85 14.52
CA ALA A 265 -3.24 7.93 15.50
C ALA A 265 -3.11 8.44 16.95
N ARG A 266 -1.89 8.83 17.37
CA ARG A 266 -1.65 9.38 18.71
C ARG A 266 -2.38 10.70 18.96
N PHE A 267 -2.48 11.56 17.95
CA PHE A 267 -3.24 12.81 18.03
C PHE A 267 -4.71 12.55 18.34
N LEU A 268 -5.36 11.66 17.58
CA LEU A 268 -6.77 11.31 17.78
C LEU A 268 -7.02 10.65 19.14
N HIS A 269 -6.12 9.76 19.56
CA HIS A 269 -6.13 9.16 20.89
C HIS A 269 -6.05 10.22 21.99
N GLY A 270 -5.10 11.15 21.90
CA GLY A 270 -4.94 12.25 22.87
C GLY A 270 -6.14 13.20 22.92
N LYS A 271 -6.87 13.36 21.81
CA LYS A 271 -8.14 14.09 21.75
C LYS A 271 -9.34 13.30 22.29
N LYS A 272 -9.15 12.03 22.65
CA LYS A 272 -10.19 11.11 23.15
C LYS A 272 -11.37 10.97 22.18
N VAL A 273 -11.08 10.95 20.88
CA VAL A 273 -12.09 10.80 19.82
C VAL A 273 -12.05 9.36 19.29
N PRO A 274 -13.20 8.66 19.20
CA PRO A 274 -13.26 7.35 18.54
C PRO A 274 -12.72 7.43 17.12
N SER A 275 -11.82 6.52 16.76
CA SER A 275 -11.15 6.55 15.45
C SER A 275 -10.84 5.16 14.93
N LEU A 276 -10.65 5.05 13.61
CA LEU A 276 -10.22 3.81 12.98
C LEU A 276 -8.73 3.57 13.26
N ARG A 277 -8.38 2.33 13.61
CA ARG A 277 -7.01 1.83 13.65
C ARG A 277 -6.84 0.73 12.62
N ARG A 278 -5.63 0.60 12.08
CA ARG A 278 -5.26 -0.48 11.16
C ARG A 278 -4.27 -1.39 11.88
N MET A 279 -4.59 -2.68 11.98
CA MET A 279 -3.78 -3.59 12.78
C MET A 279 -3.72 -4.99 12.18
N VAL A 280 -2.54 -5.59 12.26
CA VAL A 280 -2.33 -7.02 12.15
C VAL A 280 -2.17 -7.55 13.56
N ARG A 281 -3.09 -8.41 14.01
CA ARG A 281 -3.03 -9.05 15.33
C ARG A 281 -1.85 -10.03 15.39
N SER A 282 -1.81 -10.82 16.46
CA SER A 282 -0.90 -11.97 16.55
C SER A 282 -1.02 -12.90 15.35
N PRO A 283 0.09 -13.50 14.87
CA PRO A 283 0.11 -14.38 13.70
C PRO A 283 -0.90 -15.52 13.80
N LYS A 284 -1.68 -15.72 12.74
CA LYS A 284 -2.74 -16.75 12.68
C LYS A 284 -2.21 -18.17 12.84
N ARG A 285 -0.99 -18.46 12.37
CA ARG A 285 -0.34 -19.78 12.44
C ARG A 285 1.08 -19.68 13.03
N TRP A 286 1.21 -19.12 14.24
CA TRP A 286 2.51 -18.97 14.91
C TRP A 286 3.26 -20.29 15.08
N GLU A 287 2.59 -21.37 15.48
CA GLU A 287 3.23 -22.70 15.64
C GLU A 287 3.95 -23.16 14.37
N ARG A 288 3.34 -22.92 13.19
CA ARG A 288 3.98 -23.23 11.91
C ARG A 288 5.19 -22.32 11.63
N ILE A 289 5.16 -21.06 12.06
CA ILE A 289 6.32 -20.16 11.96
C ILE A 289 7.46 -20.68 12.84
N VAL A 290 7.16 -21.18 14.05
CA VAL A 290 8.15 -21.81 14.95
C VAL A 290 8.75 -23.06 14.30
N GLU A 291 7.94 -23.93 13.69
CA GLU A 291 8.43 -25.11 12.96
C GLU A 291 9.34 -24.73 11.78
N ILE A 292 8.96 -23.71 11.00
CA ILE A 292 9.79 -23.21 9.90
C ILE A 292 11.12 -22.69 10.44
N ALA A 293 11.12 -21.92 11.53
CA ALA A 293 12.35 -21.44 12.14
C ALA A 293 13.26 -22.60 12.60
N ALA A 294 12.67 -23.66 13.17
CA ALA A 294 13.41 -24.85 13.61
C ALA A 294 14.11 -25.58 12.45
N HIS A 295 13.48 -25.68 11.27
CA HIS A 295 14.12 -26.22 10.06
C HIS A 295 15.32 -25.40 9.59
N HIS A 296 15.35 -24.10 9.95
CA HIS A 296 16.46 -23.19 9.69
C HIS A 296 17.44 -23.12 10.88
N ASN A 297 17.42 -24.10 11.78
CA ASN A 297 18.24 -24.18 12.99
C ASN A 297 18.09 -22.97 13.94
N SER A 298 16.91 -22.34 13.95
CA SER A 298 16.58 -21.21 14.82
C SER A 298 15.43 -21.56 15.75
N GLN A 299 15.48 -21.10 17.00
CA GLN A 299 14.41 -21.31 17.97
C GLN A 299 13.62 -20.02 18.18
N LEU A 300 12.33 -20.06 17.90
CA LEU A 300 11.39 -19.00 18.25
C LEU A 300 10.62 -19.38 19.53
N PRO A 301 10.19 -18.40 20.34
CA PRO A 301 9.40 -18.66 21.53
C PRO A 301 8.05 -19.29 21.18
N ALA A 302 7.47 -20.04 22.12
CA ALA A 302 6.16 -20.67 21.94
C ALA A 302 5.02 -19.65 21.77
N LYS A 303 5.16 -18.45 22.34
CA LYS A 303 4.21 -17.34 22.17
C LYS A 303 4.70 -16.39 21.07
N PRO A 304 3.80 -15.76 20.30
CA PRO A 304 4.16 -14.75 19.31
C PRO A 304 5.04 -13.63 19.88
N ASP A 305 6.17 -13.41 19.23
CA ASP A 305 7.13 -12.36 19.56
C ASP A 305 7.69 -11.77 18.25
N SER A 306 7.38 -10.50 17.98
CA SER A 306 7.80 -9.84 16.74
C SER A 306 9.30 -9.61 16.70
N LYS A 307 9.96 -9.36 17.84
CA LYS A 307 11.40 -9.11 17.91
C LYS A 307 12.21 -10.39 17.67
N ALA A 308 11.75 -11.51 18.24
CA ALA A 308 12.33 -12.82 17.97
C ALA A 308 12.17 -13.20 16.49
N LEU A 309 10.97 -12.99 15.91
CA LEU A 309 10.73 -13.24 14.49
C LEU A 309 11.57 -12.33 13.59
N ALA A 310 11.68 -11.04 13.91
CA ALA A 310 12.51 -10.09 13.17
C ALA A 310 13.98 -10.53 13.15
N SER A 311 14.52 -10.90 14.33
CA SER A 311 15.90 -11.37 14.46
C SER A 311 16.14 -12.63 13.61
N PHE A 312 15.20 -13.57 13.62
CA PHE A 312 15.23 -14.74 12.75
C PHE A 312 15.25 -14.36 11.27
N LEU A 313 14.32 -13.49 10.83
CA LEU A 313 14.23 -13.07 9.44
C LEU A 313 15.50 -12.36 8.96
N VAL A 314 16.08 -11.48 9.78
CA VAL A 314 17.35 -10.79 9.49
C VAL A 314 18.48 -11.80 9.30
N ALA A 315 18.60 -12.78 10.21
CA ALA A 315 19.62 -13.82 10.10
C ALA A 315 19.46 -14.66 8.82
N GLN A 316 18.23 -15.04 8.47
CA GLN A 316 17.97 -15.81 7.25
C GLN A 316 18.19 -14.99 5.97
N LYS A 317 17.86 -13.69 5.99
CA LYS A 317 18.13 -12.79 4.87
C LYS A 317 19.63 -12.63 4.61
N ALA A 318 20.44 -12.55 5.67
CA ALA A 318 21.88 -12.49 5.56
C ALA A 318 22.48 -13.82 5.07
N ALA A 319 21.93 -14.95 5.52
CA ALA A 319 22.43 -16.28 5.17
C ALA A 319 22.11 -16.68 3.71
N ASP A 320 20.91 -16.36 3.22
CA ASP A 320 20.47 -16.74 1.87
C ASP A 320 19.56 -15.65 1.25
N PRO A 321 20.13 -14.51 0.82
CA PRO A 321 19.35 -13.38 0.32
C PRO A 321 18.58 -13.71 -0.96
N LEU A 322 19.08 -14.65 -1.78
CA LEU A 322 18.43 -15.06 -3.01
C LEU A 322 17.11 -15.80 -2.75
N ARG A 323 17.06 -16.61 -1.68
CA ARG A 323 15.86 -17.40 -1.32
C ARG A 323 15.07 -16.80 -0.16
N PHE A 324 15.57 -15.76 0.48
CA PHE A 324 14.84 -15.07 1.55
C PHE A 324 13.40 -14.65 1.17
N PRO A 325 13.11 -14.17 -0.06
CA PRO A 325 11.74 -13.82 -0.43
C PRO A 325 10.75 -15.00 -0.34
N ASP A 326 11.22 -16.25 -0.46
CA ASP A 326 10.39 -17.45 -0.28
C ASP A 326 9.99 -17.69 1.18
N LEU A 327 10.98 -17.58 2.07
CA LEU A 327 10.77 -17.67 3.50
C LEU A 327 9.86 -16.54 3.97
N SER A 328 10.15 -15.32 3.52
CA SER A 328 9.35 -14.15 3.82
C SER A 328 7.90 -14.31 3.36
N LEU A 329 7.67 -14.76 2.12
CA LEU A 329 6.32 -15.05 1.63
C LEU A 329 5.60 -16.10 2.49
N SER A 330 6.32 -17.15 2.89
CA SER A 330 5.78 -18.18 3.79
C SER A 330 5.33 -17.58 5.13
N VAL A 331 6.16 -16.73 5.73
CA VAL A 331 5.83 -16.02 6.98
C VAL A 331 4.63 -15.09 6.78
N ILE A 332 4.60 -14.28 5.72
CA ILE A 332 3.47 -13.39 5.39
C ILE A 332 2.15 -14.17 5.35
N LYS A 333 2.13 -15.34 4.69
CA LYS A 333 0.92 -16.18 4.59
C LYS A 333 0.47 -16.73 5.95
N LEU A 334 1.36 -16.82 6.93
CA LEU A 334 1.08 -17.33 8.28
C LEU A 334 0.73 -16.20 9.29
N LEU A 335 1.08 -14.94 9.01
CA LEU A 335 0.69 -13.78 9.82
C LEU A 335 -0.83 -13.57 9.80
N GLY A 336 -1.45 -13.60 8.62
CA GLY A 336 -2.87 -13.27 8.43
C GLY A 336 -3.10 -11.83 7.96
N PRO A 337 -4.34 -11.48 7.59
CA PRO A 337 -4.66 -10.16 7.05
C PRO A 337 -4.69 -9.08 8.14
N GLY A 338 -4.45 -7.83 7.74
CA GLY A 338 -4.70 -6.66 8.58
C GLY A 338 -6.17 -6.26 8.53
N GLU A 339 -6.70 -5.75 9.63
CA GLU A 339 -8.09 -5.32 9.75
C GLU A 339 -8.18 -3.88 10.26
N TYR A 340 -9.27 -3.21 9.91
CA TYR A 340 -9.68 -1.97 10.56
C TYR A 340 -10.48 -2.32 11.81
N VAL A 341 -10.15 -1.67 12.92
CA VAL A 341 -10.93 -1.71 14.16
C VAL A 341 -11.19 -0.31 14.66
N VAL A 342 -12.13 -0.16 15.59
CA VAL A 342 -12.37 1.11 16.26
C VAL A 342 -11.62 1.11 17.58
N GLU A 343 -10.79 2.12 17.80
CA GLU A 343 -10.29 2.42 19.13
C GLU A 343 -11.31 3.25 19.90
N SER A 344 -11.56 2.85 21.15
CA SER A 344 -12.28 3.67 22.13
C SER A 344 -11.25 4.23 23.14
N PRO A 345 -11.42 5.47 23.63
CA PRO A 345 -10.47 6.11 24.57
C PRO A 345 -10.18 5.31 25.86
N GLU A 346 -11.04 4.36 26.20
CA GLU A 346 -10.96 3.54 27.43
C GLU A 346 -10.36 2.15 27.19
N GLU A 347 -10.11 1.75 25.94
CA GLU A 347 -9.67 0.40 25.56
C GLU A 347 -8.21 0.43 25.10
N ALA A 348 -7.35 -0.39 25.71
CA ALA A 348 -6.01 -0.62 25.20
C ALA A 348 -6.10 -1.47 23.91
N VAL A 349 -5.79 -0.88 22.76
CA VAL A 349 -5.83 -1.58 21.47
C VAL A 349 -4.50 -2.32 21.24
N PRO A 350 -4.54 -3.60 20.80
CA PRO A 350 -3.33 -4.33 20.40
C PRO A 350 -2.61 -3.62 19.24
N GLY A 351 -1.29 -3.59 19.26
CA GLY A 351 -0.49 -3.00 18.18
C GLY A 351 -0.50 -3.81 16.88
N HIS A 352 0.07 -3.22 15.83
CA HIS A 352 0.29 -3.84 14.53
C HIS A 352 1.56 -4.72 14.53
N PHE A 353 1.39 -6.04 14.60
CA PHE A 353 2.47 -7.01 14.80
C PHE A 353 3.62 -6.87 13.78
N GLY A 354 3.31 -6.79 12.47
CA GLY A 354 4.33 -6.74 11.43
C GLY A 354 5.15 -5.44 11.37
N LEU A 355 4.61 -4.34 11.90
CA LEU A 355 5.25 -3.02 11.86
C LEU A 355 5.89 -2.65 13.21
N ALA A 356 5.68 -3.47 14.24
CA ALA A 356 6.07 -3.18 15.63
C ALA A 356 5.63 -1.80 16.15
N VAL A 357 4.49 -1.28 15.65
CA VAL A 357 3.89 -0.03 16.10
C VAL A 357 2.58 -0.32 16.83
N LYS A 358 2.34 0.36 17.95
CA LYS A 358 1.08 0.23 18.69
C LYS A 358 -0.02 1.12 18.13
N ASP A 359 0.37 2.34 17.77
CA ASP A 359 -0.55 3.37 17.31
C ASP A 359 -0.46 3.54 15.79
N TYR A 360 -1.31 2.83 15.04
CA TYR A 360 -1.30 2.92 13.57
C TYR A 360 -2.72 3.06 13.00
N THR A 361 -2.86 4.00 12.08
CA THR A 361 -4.06 4.20 11.27
C THR A 361 -3.64 4.52 9.84
N HIS A 362 -4.55 4.41 8.88
CA HIS A 362 -4.28 4.92 7.53
C HIS A 362 -4.83 6.35 7.43
N SER A 363 -3.95 7.32 7.17
CA SER A 363 -4.32 8.75 7.05
C SER A 363 -3.63 9.48 5.91
N THR A 364 -2.94 8.75 5.04
CA THR A 364 -1.97 9.30 4.07
C THR A 364 -2.37 9.10 2.61
N ALA A 365 -3.50 8.45 2.31
CA ALA A 365 -3.95 8.22 0.93
C ALA A 365 -5.46 8.41 0.70
N PRO A 366 -6.04 9.57 1.05
CA PRO A 366 -7.49 9.79 0.99
C PRO A 366 -8.08 9.83 -0.43
N ASN A 367 -7.29 10.02 -1.50
CA ASN A 367 -7.82 9.95 -2.87
C ASN A 367 -8.21 8.52 -3.27
N ARG A 368 -7.63 7.51 -2.62
CA ARG A 368 -7.76 6.10 -3.01
C ARG A 368 -8.15 5.16 -1.89
N ARG A 369 -8.31 5.65 -0.65
CA ARG A 369 -8.76 4.84 0.50
C ARG A 369 -9.80 5.60 1.34
N PHE A 370 -10.97 5.00 1.48
CA PHE A 370 -12.09 5.54 2.25
C PHE A 370 -11.79 5.62 3.76
N PRO A 371 -11.07 4.66 4.38
CA PRO A 371 -10.62 4.79 5.77
C PRO A 371 -9.79 6.04 6.05
N ASP A 372 -8.95 6.45 5.11
CA ASP A 372 -8.16 7.69 5.20
C ASP A 372 -9.06 8.93 5.11
N LEU A 373 -10.09 8.91 4.25
CA LEU A 373 -11.10 9.98 4.16
C LEU A 373 -11.93 10.10 5.45
N ILE A 374 -12.33 8.97 6.05
CA ILE A 374 -12.98 8.94 7.38
C ILE A 374 -12.04 9.55 8.42
N THR A 375 -10.78 9.11 8.44
CA THR A 375 -9.76 9.59 9.39
C THR A 375 -9.54 11.10 9.24
N GLN A 376 -9.48 11.61 8.02
CA GLN A 376 -9.35 13.04 7.73
C GLN A 376 -10.52 13.86 8.28
N ARG A 377 -11.77 13.39 8.11
CA ARG A 377 -12.96 14.05 8.66
C ARG A 377 -12.91 14.11 10.19
N ILE A 378 -12.60 12.98 10.84
CA ILE A 378 -12.46 12.90 12.30
C ILE A 378 -11.37 13.86 12.78
N LEU A 379 -10.20 13.82 12.12
CA LEU A 379 -9.06 14.67 12.43
C LEU A 379 -9.42 16.16 12.37
N LYS A 380 -10.14 16.59 11.33
CA LYS A 380 -10.56 18.00 11.20
C LYS A 380 -11.55 18.42 12.27
N THR A 381 -12.51 17.57 12.63
CA THR A 381 -13.40 17.87 13.78
C THR A 381 -12.64 17.94 15.11
N ALA A 382 -11.63 17.09 15.29
CA ALA A 382 -10.79 17.09 16.49
C ALA A 382 -9.85 18.31 16.57
N LEU A 383 -9.44 18.86 15.43
CA LEU A 383 -8.65 20.10 15.35
C LEU A 383 -9.47 21.32 15.78
N THR A 384 -10.73 21.41 15.34
CA THR A 384 -11.62 22.55 15.64
C THR A 384 -12.39 22.40 16.95
N GLY A 385 -12.39 21.21 17.56
CA GLY A 385 -13.25 20.90 18.70
C GLY A 385 -14.75 20.84 18.32
N SER A 386 -15.05 20.71 17.03
CA SER A 386 -16.42 20.56 16.54
C SER A 386 -16.98 19.17 16.89
N PRO A 387 -18.32 18.99 16.86
CA PRO A 387 -18.92 17.67 17.06
C PRO A 387 -18.33 16.61 16.12
N ILE A 388 -18.01 15.45 16.69
CA ILE A 388 -17.39 14.32 15.97
C ILE A 388 -18.30 13.90 14.81
N SER A 389 -17.74 13.75 13.61
CA SER A 389 -18.52 13.45 12.40
C SER A 389 -19.15 12.06 12.37
N TYR A 390 -18.70 11.13 13.21
CA TYR A 390 -19.11 9.72 13.21
C TYR A 390 -19.41 9.25 14.63
N SER A 391 -20.50 8.50 14.79
CA SER A 391 -20.72 7.77 16.04
C SER A 391 -19.79 6.55 16.13
N ARG A 392 -19.61 6.01 17.34
CA ARG A 392 -18.82 4.79 17.52
C ARG A 392 -19.42 3.62 16.76
N GLU A 393 -20.75 3.47 16.82
CA GLU A 393 -21.49 2.39 16.17
C GLU A 393 -21.30 2.44 14.65
N GLU A 394 -21.37 3.65 14.08
CA GLU A 394 -21.11 3.88 12.66
C GLU A 394 -19.66 3.50 12.29
N LEU A 395 -18.67 3.89 13.11
CA LEU A 395 -17.28 3.50 12.87
C LEU A 395 -17.06 1.99 12.96
N VAL A 396 -17.75 1.27 13.84
CA VAL A 396 -17.63 -0.19 13.95
C VAL A 396 -18.17 -0.87 12.69
N GLU A 397 -19.29 -0.38 12.17
CA GLU A 397 -19.84 -0.87 10.90
C GLU A 397 -18.88 -0.57 9.73
N LEU A 398 -18.39 0.67 9.65
CA LEU A 398 -17.46 1.10 8.60
C LEU A 398 -16.14 0.32 8.67
N ALA A 399 -15.60 0.04 9.85
CA ALA A 399 -14.38 -0.74 10.01
C ALA A 399 -14.54 -2.17 9.44
N ARG A 400 -15.66 -2.83 9.75
CA ARG A 400 -15.99 -4.16 9.21
C ARG A 400 -16.17 -4.12 7.70
N HIS A 401 -16.91 -3.14 7.20
CA HIS A 401 -17.15 -2.94 5.76
C HIS A 401 -15.84 -2.72 5.01
N CYS A 402 -15.00 -1.79 5.49
CA CYS A 402 -13.75 -1.44 4.85
C CYS A 402 -12.78 -2.63 4.82
N THR A 403 -12.69 -3.39 5.92
CA THR A 403 -11.87 -4.61 5.99
C THR A 403 -12.33 -5.64 4.95
N LYS A 404 -13.64 -5.89 4.88
CA LYS A 404 -14.21 -6.83 3.89
C LYS A 404 -13.96 -6.38 2.45
N LYS A 405 -14.16 -5.10 2.16
CA LYS A 405 -14.00 -4.55 0.82
C LYS A 405 -12.55 -4.51 0.37
N GLU A 406 -11.61 -4.25 1.27
CA GLU A 406 -10.18 -4.37 0.95
C GLU A 406 -9.80 -5.82 0.61
N ASP A 407 -10.28 -6.81 1.38
CA ASP A 407 -10.09 -8.22 1.06
C ASP A 407 -10.69 -8.62 -0.28
N ASP A 408 -11.86 -8.08 -0.63
CA ASP A 408 -12.51 -8.34 -1.91
C ASP A 408 -11.79 -7.65 -3.07
N ALA A 409 -11.26 -6.44 -2.89
CA ALA A 409 -10.43 -5.74 -3.87
C ALA A 409 -9.16 -6.53 -4.19
N ASN A 410 -8.44 -6.99 -3.14
CA ASN A 410 -7.26 -7.84 -3.29
C ASN A 410 -7.55 -9.13 -4.07
N LYS A 411 -8.76 -9.71 -3.93
CA LYS A 411 -9.18 -10.87 -4.72
C LYS A 411 -9.43 -10.53 -6.18
N VAL A 412 -9.94 -9.34 -6.50
CA VAL A 412 -10.12 -8.87 -7.88
C VAL A 412 -8.76 -8.70 -8.54
N GLU A 413 -7.85 -7.94 -7.92
CA GLU A 413 -6.51 -7.67 -8.45
C GLU A 413 -5.74 -8.97 -8.67
N ARG A 414 -5.75 -9.87 -7.68
CA ARG A 414 -5.11 -11.18 -7.78
C ARG A 414 -5.70 -12.04 -8.90
N LEU A 415 -7.02 -12.02 -9.12
CA LEU A 415 -7.63 -12.76 -10.21
C LEU A 415 -7.14 -12.25 -11.57
N VAL A 416 -7.17 -10.93 -11.79
CA VAL A 416 -6.75 -10.33 -13.06
C VAL A 416 -5.25 -10.52 -13.28
N ALA A 417 -4.43 -10.41 -12.24
CA ALA A 417 -3.00 -10.73 -12.30
C ALA A 417 -2.77 -12.20 -12.67
N LYS A 418 -3.55 -13.14 -12.12
CA LYS A 418 -3.49 -14.55 -12.49
C LYS A 418 -3.94 -14.81 -13.92
N SER A 419 -4.96 -14.09 -14.40
CA SER A 419 -5.38 -14.14 -15.80
C SER A 419 -4.27 -13.66 -16.74
N ALA A 420 -3.58 -12.56 -16.40
CA ALA A 420 -2.43 -12.07 -17.14
C ALA A 420 -1.26 -13.08 -17.14
N ALA A 421 -0.96 -13.68 -15.98
CA ALA A 421 0.04 -14.74 -15.86
C ALA A 421 -0.33 -16.01 -16.65
N ALA A 422 -1.60 -16.40 -16.68
CA ALA A 422 -2.10 -17.51 -17.48
C ALA A 422 -1.96 -17.23 -18.98
N MET A 423 -2.24 -16.00 -19.44
CA MET A 423 -1.99 -15.60 -20.83
C MET A 423 -0.52 -15.75 -21.22
N LEU A 424 0.40 -15.37 -20.32
CA LEU A 424 1.84 -15.49 -20.55
C LEU A 424 2.30 -16.96 -20.63
N LEU A 425 1.80 -17.81 -19.73
CA LEU A 425 2.20 -19.22 -19.65
C LEU A 425 1.49 -20.16 -20.62
N ALA A 426 0.43 -19.71 -21.31
CA ALA A 426 -0.39 -20.57 -22.18
C ALA A 426 0.42 -21.31 -23.26
N SER A 427 1.47 -20.68 -23.79
CA SER A 427 2.36 -21.29 -24.79
C SER A 427 3.39 -22.28 -24.21
N ARG A 428 3.47 -22.39 -22.88
CA ARG A 428 4.48 -23.18 -22.15
C ARG A 428 3.89 -24.41 -21.46
N ILE A 429 2.65 -24.79 -21.78
CA ILE A 429 2.04 -26.01 -21.24
C ILE A 429 2.91 -27.21 -21.62
N GLY A 430 3.26 -28.04 -20.64
CA GLY A 430 4.20 -29.16 -20.78
C GLY A 430 5.61 -28.86 -20.24
N ASP A 431 5.98 -27.60 -20.07
CA ASP A 431 7.28 -27.23 -19.49
C ASP A 431 7.39 -27.63 -18.01
N GLN A 432 8.61 -27.90 -17.57
CA GLN A 432 8.95 -28.17 -16.17
C GLN A 432 9.64 -26.98 -15.51
N PHE A 433 9.38 -26.79 -14.22
CA PHE A 433 9.84 -25.67 -13.44
C PHE A 433 10.27 -26.11 -12.05
N ASP A 434 11.32 -25.47 -11.52
CA ASP A 434 11.59 -25.47 -10.10
C ASP A 434 10.59 -24.56 -9.37
N ALA A 435 10.05 -25.03 -8.26
CA ALA A 435 9.00 -24.35 -7.50
C ALA A 435 9.13 -24.52 -5.99
N ILE A 436 8.42 -23.65 -5.28
CA ILE A 436 8.21 -23.74 -3.83
C ILE A 436 6.72 -23.74 -3.50
N CYS A 437 6.31 -24.52 -2.50
CA CYS A 437 4.96 -24.48 -1.95
C CYS A 437 4.72 -23.18 -1.18
N THR A 438 3.74 -22.38 -1.63
CA THR A 438 3.34 -21.11 -1.02
C THR A 438 2.04 -21.21 -0.22
N GLY A 439 1.35 -22.35 -0.27
CA GLY A 439 0.13 -22.59 0.47
C GLY A 439 -0.26 -24.07 0.48
N ALA A 440 -0.62 -24.60 1.65
CA ALA A 440 -1.22 -25.91 1.80
C ALA A 440 -2.39 -25.81 2.78
N ALA A 441 -3.58 -26.24 2.34
CA ALA A 441 -4.81 -26.23 3.10
C ALA A 441 -5.80 -27.25 2.50
N ASP A 442 -6.91 -27.55 3.20
CA ASP A 442 -7.93 -28.51 2.73
C ASP A 442 -8.50 -28.16 1.34
N LYS A 443 -8.56 -26.86 1.03
CA LYS A 443 -9.02 -26.34 -0.27
C LYS A 443 -8.01 -26.55 -1.42
N GLY A 444 -6.77 -26.93 -1.12
CA GLY A 444 -5.74 -27.22 -2.12
C GLY A 444 -4.32 -26.81 -1.70
N THR A 445 -3.38 -27.13 -2.58
CA THR A 445 -1.96 -26.78 -2.46
C THR A 445 -1.57 -25.85 -3.60
N TRP A 446 -0.78 -24.82 -3.31
CA TRP A 446 -0.29 -23.82 -4.26
C TRP A 446 1.23 -23.79 -4.28
N VAL A 447 1.77 -23.65 -5.48
CA VAL A 447 3.20 -23.57 -5.73
C VAL A 447 3.52 -22.34 -6.54
N ARG A 448 4.68 -21.74 -6.30
CA ARG A 448 5.21 -20.64 -7.08
C ARG A 448 6.45 -21.12 -7.82
N ILE A 449 6.43 -21.03 -9.15
CA ILE A 449 7.61 -21.28 -9.99
C ILE A 449 8.59 -20.11 -9.87
N PHE A 450 9.88 -20.34 -10.08
CA PHE A 450 10.88 -19.26 -9.89
C PHE A 450 10.96 -18.28 -11.06
N HIS A 451 10.87 -18.76 -12.31
CA HIS A 451 11.05 -17.93 -13.51
C HIS A 451 10.03 -18.27 -14.61
N PRO A 452 9.09 -17.35 -14.93
CA PRO A 452 8.75 -16.14 -14.16
C PRO A 452 8.12 -16.50 -12.80
N PRO A 453 8.11 -15.60 -11.79
CA PRO A 453 7.65 -15.89 -10.42
C PRO A 453 6.12 -15.98 -10.30
N ILE A 454 5.53 -17.03 -10.88
CA ILE A 454 4.07 -17.21 -10.98
C ILE A 454 3.57 -18.28 -10.01
N GLU A 455 2.49 -17.98 -9.28
CA GLU A 455 1.77 -18.93 -8.43
C GLU A 455 0.67 -19.66 -9.20
N GLY A 456 0.64 -20.99 -9.09
CA GLY A 456 -0.43 -21.86 -9.56
C GLY A 456 -0.83 -22.94 -8.54
N ARG A 457 -1.85 -23.72 -8.85
CA ARG A 457 -2.32 -24.82 -8.00
C ARG A 457 -1.56 -26.10 -8.33
N LEU A 458 -1.19 -26.88 -7.32
CA LEU A 458 -0.65 -28.23 -7.48
C LEU A 458 -1.79 -29.24 -7.42
N LEU A 459 -2.13 -29.86 -8.56
CA LEU A 459 -3.27 -30.78 -8.68
C LEU A 459 -2.95 -32.22 -8.30
N SER A 460 -1.68 -32.64 -8.35
CA SER A 460 -1.26 -33.98 -7.97
C SER A 460 0.17 -34.01 -7.41
N GLY A 461 0.44 -34.99 -6.55
CA GLY A 461 1.69 -35.11 -5.80
C GLY A 461 1.84 -34.06 -4.71
N TYR A 462 0.71 -33.60 -4.15
CA TYR A 462 0.66 -32.61 -3.07
C TYR A 462 0.73 -33.26 -1.68
N GLU A 463 0.63 -34.58 -1.59
CA GLU A 463 0.68 -35.33 -0.34
C GLU A 463 2.02 -35.07 0.37
N GLY A 464 1.94 -34.63 1.63
CA GLY A 464 3.11 -34.26 2.44
C GLY A 464 3.79 -32.94 2.05
N VAL A 465 3.25 -32.20 1.07
CA VAL A 465 3.77 -30.88 0.68
C VAL A 465 3.11 -29.81 1.56
N ASP A 466 3.90 -29.12 2.37
CA ASP A 466 3.46 -27.95 3.16
C ASP A 466 4.25 -26.70 2.75
N VAL A 467 3.79 -25.52 3.18
CA VAL A 467 4.40 -24.21 2.95
C VAL A 467 5.90 -24.28 3.25
N GLY A 468 6.71 -23.83 2.28
CA GLY A 468 8.19 -23.87 2.32
C GLY A 468 8.81 -25.08 1.59
N SER A 469 8.03 -26.12 1.25
CA SER A 469 8.54 -27.30 0.55
C SER A 469 9.01 -26.97 -0.87
N ARG A 470 10.15 -27.52 -1.29
CA ARG A 470 10.67 -27.39 -2.66
C ARG A 470 10.36 -28.62 -3.50
N LEU A 471 10.06 -28.39 -4.78
CA LEU A 471 9.68 -29.44 -5.70
C LEU A 471 9.86 -29.01 -7.15
N LYS A 472 9.98 -30.00 -8.05
CA LYS A 472 9.82 -29.78 -9.50
C LYS A 472 8.38 -30.02 -9.90
N VAL A 473 7.88 -29.16 -10.78
CA VAL A 473 6.51 -29.21 -11.26
C VAL A 473 6.44 -29.07 -12.78
N GLN A 474 5.44 -29.69 -13.40
CA GLN A 474 5.13 -29.53 -14.82
C GLN A 474 3.84 -28.72 -14.96
N LEU A 475 3.85 -27.68 -15.81
CA LEU A 475 2.64 -26.93 -16.16
C LEU A 475 1.73 -27.81 -17.01
N ILE A 476 0.48 -28.00 -16.60
CA ILE A 476 -0.46 -28.90 -17.29
C ILE A 476 -1.69 -28.21 -17.84
N HIS A 477 -2.05 -27.03 -17.32
CA HIS A 477 -3.23 -26.31 -17.76
C HIS A 477 -3.18 -24.82 -17.38
N THR A 478 -3.78 -23.99 -18.24
CA THR A 478 -4.03 -22.56 -17.98
C THR A 478 -5.44 -22.19 -18.43
N ASP A 479 -6.19 -21.44 -17.62
CA ASP A 479 -7.48 -20.85 -17.97
C ASP A 479 -7.41 -19.33 -17.72
N ILE A 480 -7.42 -18.54 -18.80
CA ILE A 480 -7.31 -17.08 -18.74
C ILE A 480 -8.54 -16.47 -18.07
N GLU A 481 -9.74 -16.95 -18.39
CA GLU A 481 -11.00 -16.41 -17.87
C GLU A 481 -11.12 -16.60 -16.37
N LYS A 482 -10.63 -17.74 -15.85
CA LYS A 482 -10.68 -18.06 -14.42
C LYS A 482 -9.39 -17.74 -13.67
N GLY A 483 -8.34 -17.34 -14.38
CA GLY A 483 -6.99 -17.16 -13.81
C GLY A 483 -6.43 -18.46 -13.23
N PHE A 484 -6.73 -19.61 -13.83
CA PHE A 484 -6.18 -20.89 -13.39
C PHE A 484 -4.84 -21.16 -14.05
N ILE A 485 -3.91 -21.67 -13.26
CA ILE A 485 -2.57 -22.10 -13.67
C ILE A 485 -2.33 -23.34 -12.83
N ASP A 486 -2.30 -24.49 -13.47
CA ASP A 486 -2.30 -25.78 -12.79
C ASP A 486 -1.02 -26.56 -13.09
N PHE A 487 -0.46 -27.12 -12.04
CA PHE A 487 0.79 -27.85 -12.04
C PHE A 487 0.57 -29.27 -11.51
N LYS A 488 1.44 -30.21 -11.92
CA LYS A 488 1.62 -31.50 -11.24
C LYS A 488 3.06 -31.66 -10.80
N LYS A 489 3.29 -32.40 -9.70
CA LYS A 489 4.65 -32.73 -9.26
C LYS A 489 5.33 -33.64 -10.27
N VAL A 490 6.63 -33.39 -10.51
CA VAL A 490 7.51 -34.27 -11.30
C VAL A 490 8.31 -35.12 -10.31
N HIS A 491 8.42 -36.42 -10.61
CA HIS A 491 9.20 -37.38 -9.83
C HIS A 491 10.66 -37.38 -10.25
#